data_AF-A0A0A9YHN2-F1
#
_entry.id   AF-A0A0A9YHN2-F1
#
_cell.length_a   1.000
_cell.length_b   1.000
_cell.length_c   1.000
_cell.angle_alpha   90.00
_cell.angle_beta   90.00
_cell.angle_gamma   90.00
#
_symmetry.space_group_name_H-M   'P 1'
#
loop_
_entity.id
_entity.type
_entity.pdbx_description
1 polymer ?
#
loop_
_entity_poly.entity_id
_entity_poly.type
_entity_poly.pdbx_seq_one_letter_code
_entity_poly.pdbx_strand_id
1 'polypeptide(L)'
;ETGSGKVLDVRIHRPNAIINLRYGTTTEREKERLLHHAKTAGMKKLWHREREAVRNGLPGSSSKEWTQQEEQELLKQGFVSGFDGEYIRDVKLYPELAEDPFNLRFVKKSR
;
A
#
# COMPACT_ATOMS: atom_id res chain seq x y z
N GLU A 1 -9.84 15.90 24.60
CA GLU A 1 -10.00 16.96 23.57
C GLU A 1 -8.66 17.20 22.89
N THR A 2 -8.40 16.56 21.75
CA THR A 2 -7.12 16.73 21.05
C THR A 2 -7.35 17.70 19.91
N GLY A 3 -7.19 18.98 20.24
CA GLY A 3 -7.40 20.11 19.33
C GLY A 3 -6.64 19.95 18.02
N SER A 4 -7.22 20.54 16.98
CA SER A 4 -6.67 20.84 15.67
C SER A 4 -5.44 21.77 15.75
N GLY A 5 -4.43 21.41 16.55
CA GLY A 5 -3.14 22.07 16.59
C GLY A 5 -2.52 21.97 15.20
N LYS A 6 -2.22 23.11 14.58
CA LYS A 6 -1.54 23.20 13.28
C LYS A 6 -0.33 22.29 13.28
N VAL A 7 -0.40 21.21 12.52
CA VAL A 7 0.76 20.34 12.26
C VAL A 7 1.66 21.10 11.28
N LEU A 8 2.90 21.36 11.69
CA LEU A 8 3.91 21.98 10.84
C LEU A 8 4.73 20.88 10.17
N ASP A 9 4.86 20.95 8.85
CA ASP A 9 5.67 20.03 8.05
C ASP A 9 6.84 20.81 7.42
N VAL A 10 8.06 20.37 7.68
CA VAL A 10 9.30 20.95 7.14
C VAL A 10 9.96 19.88 6.28
N ARG A 11 10.09 20.16 4.98
CA ARG A 11 10.72 19.26 4.02
C ARG A 11 12.04 19.83 3.54
N ILE A 12 13.12 19.07 3.73
CA ILE A 12 14.47 19.44 3.32
C ILE A 12 14.89 18.53 2.18
N HIS A 13 15.24 19.12 1.04
CA HIS A 13 15.71 18.41 -0.15
C HIS A 13 17.23 18.53 -0.25
N ARG A 14 17.90 17.39 -0.40
CA ARG A 14 19.29 17.24 -0.80
C ARG A 14 19.33 16.41 -2.09
N PRO A 15 20.42 16.44 -2.87
CA PRO A 15 20.52 15.68 -4.13
C PRO A 15 20.15 14.19 -4.00
N ASN A 16 20.52 13.55 -2.88
CA ASN A 16 20.30 12.12 -2.65
C ASN A 16 19.42 11.81 -1.44
N ALA A 17 18.77 12.82 -0.83
CA ALA A 17 17.98 12.60 0.38
C ALA A 17 16.83 13.61 0.52
N ILE A 18 15.73 13.13 1.06
CA ILE A 18 14.58 13.95 1.45
C ILE A 18 14.34 13.72 2.93
N ILE A 19 14.38 14.78 3.73
CA ILE A 19 14.12 14.73 5.17
C ILE A 19 12.78 15.44 5.41
N ASN A 20 11.83 14.75 6.04
CA ASN A 20 10.55 15.31 6.45
C ASN A 20 10.52 15.40 7.98
N LEU A 21 10.39 16.61 8.53
CA LEU A 21 10.23 16.87 9.95
C LEU A 21 8.82 17.38 10.22
N ARG A 22 8.12 16.77 11.17
CA ARG A 22 6.74 17.14 11.50
C ARG A 22 6.61 17.50 12.98
N TYR A 23 6.10 18.69 13.26
CA TYR A 23 5.87 19.22 14.61
C TYR A 23 4.38 19.25 14.94
N GLY A 24 4.04 19.11 16.23
CA GLY A 24 2.65 19.16 16.71
C GLY A 24 1.87 17.85 16.53
N THR A 25 2.57 16.72 16.34
CA THR A 25 1.99 15.37 16.31
C THR A 25 2.71 14.48 17.32
N THR A 26 2.09 13.34 17.69
CA THR A 26 2.77 12.28 18.45
C THR A 26 3.49 11.32 17.51
N THR A 27 4.47 10.61 18.04
CA THR A 27 5.23 9.56 17.34
C THR A 27 4.33 8.45 16.83
N GLU A 28 3.32 8.07 17.60
CA GLU A 28 2.37 6.99 17.27
C GLU A 28 1.51 7.39 16.07
N ARG A 29 0.97 8.62 16.07
CA ARG A 29 0.12 9.12 14.99
C ARG A 29 0.89 9.27 13.68
N GLU A 30 2.15 9.70 13.76
CA GLU A 30 3.00 9.80 12.57
C GLU A 30 3.39 8.42 12.05
N LYS A 31 3.67 7.45 12.94
CA LYS A 31 3.91 6.05 12.56
C LYS A 31 2.70 5.46 11.83
N GLU A 32 1.49 5.64 12.35
CA GLU A 32 0.26 5.18 11.68
C GLU A 32 0.08 5.81 10.30
N ARG A 33 0.35 7.11 10.17
CA ARG A 33 0.29 7.80 8.88
C ARG A 33 1.27 7.22 7.86
N LEU A 34 2.52 7.01 8.28
CA LEU A 34 3.56 6.43 7.42
C LEU A 34 3.20 5.01 7.02
N LEU A 35 2.70 4.19 7.95
CA LEU A 35 2.22 2.84 7.65
C LEU A 35 1.05 2.84 6.67
N HIS A 36 0.14 3.79 6.77
CA HIS A 36 -0.96 3.95 5.82
C HIS A 36 -0.44 4.31 4.42
N HIS A 37 0.48 5.27 4.32
CA HIS A 37 1.11 5.62 3.05
C HIS A 37 1.89 4.45 2.44
N ALA A 38 2.67 3.73 3.25
CA ALA A 38 3.39 2.54 2.84
C ALA A 38 2.42 1.46 2.33
N LYS A 39 1.29 1.25 3.03
CA LYS A 39 0.23 0.33 2.58
C LYS A 39 -0.31 0.72 1.21
N THR A 40 -0.64 2.00 1.01
CA THR A 40 -1.15 2.47 -0.29
C THR A 40 -0.11 2.31 -1.40
N ALA A 41 1.16 2.61 -1.11
CA ALA A 41 2.25 2.43 -2.07
C ALA A 41 2.49 0.96 -2.41
N GLY A 42 2.54 0.09 -1.39
CA GLY A 42 2.66 -1.36 -1.54
C GLY A 42 1.49 -1.95 -2.33
N MET A 43 0.25 -1.51 -2.05
CA MET A 43 -0.94 -1.96 -2.77
C MET A 43 -0.90 -1.58 -4.26
N LYS A 44 -0.43 -0.37 -4.59
CA LYS A 44 -0.24 0.05 -5.99
C LYS A 44 0.82 -0.81 -6.69
N LYS A 45 1.94 -1.10 -6.03
CA LYS A 45 3.00 -1.97 -6.57
C LYS A 45 2.48 -3.41 -6.76
N LEU A 46 1.69 -3.92 -5.80
CA LEU A 46 1.06 -5.22 -5.88
C LEU A 46 0.09 -5.30 -7.07
N TRP A 47 -0.80 -4.32 -7.22
CA TRP A 47 -1.72 -4.24 -8.37
C TRP A 47 -0.99 -4.16 -9.70
N HIS A 48 0.07 -3.33 -9.78
CA HIS A 48 0.86 -3.21 -10.98
C HIS A 48 1.49 -4.55 -11.37
N ARG A 49 2.07 -5.25 -10.40
CA ARG A 49 2.64 -6.58 -10.62
C ARG A 49 1.58 -7.59 -11.06
N GLU A 50 0.42 -7.57 -10.43
CA GLU A 50 -0.67 -8.49 -10.75
C GLU A 50 -1.19 -8.27 -12.17
N ARG A 51 -1.37 -7.00 -12.56
CA ARG A 51 -1.74 -6.62 -13.93
C ARG A 51 -0.71 -7.10 -14.95
N GLU A 52 0.57 -6.98 -14.64
CA GLU A 52 1.65 -7.46 -15.51
C GLU A 52 1.69 -8.99 -15.58
N ALA A 53 1.43 -9.70 -14.48
CA ALA A 53 1.33 -11.17 -14.47
C ALA A 53 0.18 -11.65 -15.36
N VAL A 54 -1.00 -11.06 -15.18
CA VAL A 54 -2.19 -11.32 -16.00
C VAL A 54 -1.93 -11.03 -17.48
N ARG A 55 -1.30 -9.88 -17.80
CA ARG A 55 -0.95 -9.53 -19.19
C ARG A 55 -0.02 -10.56 -19.85
N ASN A 56 0.86 -11.17 -19.07
CA ASN A 56 1.81 -12.18 -19.54
C ASN A 56 1.25 -13.62 -19.49
N GLY A 57 -0.01 -13.81 -19.11
CA GLY A 57 -0.63 -15.13 -18.95
C GLY A 57 0.01 -15.97 -17.83
N LEU A 58 0.71 -15.32 -16.89
CA LEU A 58 1.29 -15.98 -15.73
C LEU A 58 0.23 -16.10 -14.64
N PRO A 59 0.22 -17.21 -13.87
CA PRO A 59 -0.59 -17.29 -12.66
C PRO A 59 -0.19 -16.13 -11.75
N GLY A 60 -1.17 -15.27 -11.48
CA GLY A 60 -1.02 -14.10 -10.61
C GLY A 60 -0.51 -14.46 -9.22
N SER A 61 0.01 -13.49 -8.47
CA SER A 61 0.52 -13.74 -7.12
C SER A 61 -0.61 -14.01 -6.12
N SER A 62 -1.87 -13.76 -6.51
CA SER A 62 -3.02 -14.25 -5.75
C SER A 62 -3.15 -15.76 -5.92
N SER A 63 -3.22 -16.47 -4.80
CA SER A 63 -3.70 -17.87 -4.71
C SER A 63 -5.11 -18.08 -5.30
N LYS A 64 -5.78 -17.03 -5.79
CA LYS A 64 -7.08 -17.08 -6.44
C LYS A 64 -6.90 -16.78 -7.91
N GLU A 65 -7.39 -17.69 -8.75
CA GLU A 65 -7.60 -17.45 -10.17
C GLU A 65 -8.59 -16.30 -10.33
N TRP A 66 -8.19 -15.26 -11.05
CA TRP A 66 -9.09 -14.16 -11.40
C TRP A 66 -10.15 -14.68 -12.35
N THR A 67 -11.40 -14.28 -12.14
CA THR A 67 -12.43 -14.53 -13.16
C THR A 67 -12.17 -13.68 -14.39
N GLN A 68 -12.67 -14.08 -15.57
CA GLN A 68 -12.51 -13.29 -16.80
C GLN A 68 -13.00 -11.84 -16.65
N GLN A 69 -14.03 -11.60 -15.83
CA GLN A 69 -14.55 -10.25 -15.57
C GLN A 69 -13.56 -9.42 -14.74
N GLU A 70 -13.02 -10.01 -13.66
CA GLU A 70 -12.03 -9.35 -12.79
C GLU A 70 -10.70 -9.12 -13.55
N GLU A 71 -10.30 -10.04 -14.42
CA GLU A 71 -9.11 -9.92 -15.26
C GLU A 71 -9.21 -8.72 -16.23
N GLN A 72 -10.35 -8.58 -16.90
CA GLN A 72 -10.62 -7.44 -17.78
C GLN A 72 -10.68 -6.12 -16.99
N GLU A 73 -11.26 -6.14 -15.78
CA GLU A 73 -11.25 -4.98 -14.88
C GLU A 73 -9.82 -4.59 -14.48
N LEU A 74 -8.98 -5.57 -14.12
CA LEU A 74 -7.59 -5.35 -13.74
C LEU A 74 -6.76 -4.78 -14.89
N LEU A 75 -6.92 -5.29 -16.12
CA LEU A 75 -6.22 -4.78 -17.29
C LEU A 75 -6.67 -3.36 -17.67
N LYS A 76 -7.97 -3.07 -17.53
CA LYS A 76 -8.56 -1.77 -17.91
C LYS A 76 -8.36 -0.68 -16.85
N GLN A 77 -8.58 -0.99 -15.58
CA GLN A 77 -8.55 -0.03 -14.47
C GLN A 77 -7.24 -0.07 -13.69
N GLY A 78 -6.50 -1.17 -13.75
CA GLY A 78 -5.28 -1.37 -12.96
C GLY A 78 -5.53 -1.86 -11.53
N PHE A 79 -6.78 -2.13 -11.15
CA PHE A 79 -7.17 -2.77 -9.90
C PHE A 79 -8.52 -3.46 -10.08
N VAL A 80 -8.87 -4.36 -9.16
CA VAL A 80 -10.19 -5.01 -9.12
C VAL A 80 -10.98 -4.50 -7.93
N SER A 81 -12.21 -4.06 -8.19
CA SER A 81 -13.11 -3.56 -7.14
C SER A 81 -13.47 -4.67 -6.14
N GLY A 82 -13.52 -4.32 -4.85
CA GLY A 82 -13.88 -5.28 -3.81
C GLY A 82 -12.74 -6.16 -3.31
N PHE A 83 -11.50 -5.91 -3.74
CA PHE A 83 -10.30 -6.50 -3.16
C PHE A 83 -9.52 -5.45 -2.35
N ASP A 84 -9.05 -5.85 -1.17
CA ASP A 84 -8.14 -5.07 -0.33
C ASP A 84 -6.84 -5.88 -0.13
N GLY A 85 -5.79 -5.18 0.30
CA GLY A 85 -4.49 -5.77 0.64
C GLY A 85 -4.42 -6.01 2.13
N GLU A 86 -4.21 -7.27 2.53
CA GLU A 86 -3.87 -7.62 3.89
C GLU A 86 -2.38 -7.95 3.98
N TYR A 87 -1.73 -7.53 5.07
CA TYR A 87 -0.35 -7.89 5.31
C TYR A 87 -0.24 -9.33 5.76
N ILE A 88 0.68 -10.09 5.17
CA ILE A 88 0.99 -11.46 5.59
C ILE A 88 1.80 -11.43 6.88
N ARG A 89 2.80 -10.54 6.98
CA ARG A 89 3.63 -10.32 8.17
C ARG A 89 3.29 -9.00 8.83
N ASP A 90 3.29 -8.99 10.16
CA ASP A 90 2.99 -7.79 10.93
C ASP A 90 4.03 -6.69 10.68
N VAL A 91 3.56 -5.57 10.14
CA VAL A 91 4.36 -4.39 9.81
C VAL A 91 4.78 -3.63 11.06
N LYS A 92 4.14 -3.88 12.20
CA LYS A 92 4.61 -3.33 13.48
C LYS A 92 5.95 -3.91 13.90
N LEU A 93 6.20 -5.17 13.55
CA LEU A 93 7.44 -5.90 13.85
C LEU A 93 8.48 -5.72 12.73
N TYR A 94 8.04 -5.65 11.46
CA TYR A 94 8.89 -5.50 10.28
C TYR A 94 8.45 -4.31 9.40
N PRO A 95 8.75 -3.07 9.80
CA PRO A 95 8.36 -1.87 9.04
C PRO A 95 9.03 -1.80 7.65
N GLU A 96 10.17 -2.44 7.45
CA GLU A 96 10.86 -2.53 6.17
C GLU A 96 10.05 -3.30 5.10
N LEU A 97 9.13 -4.17 5.53
CA LEU A 97 8.23 -4.92 4.65
C LEU A 97 6.89 -4.22 4.41
N ALA A 98 6.71 -2.99 4.91
CA ALA A 98 5.46 -2.24 4.75
C ALA A 98 5.14 -1.91 3.29
N GLU A 99 6.17 -1.67 2.48
CA GLU A 99 6.03 -1.33 1.06
C GLU A 99 6.24 -2.52 0.13
N ASP A 100 6.59 -3.69 0.67
CA ASP A 100 6.94 -4.86 -0.12
C ASP A 100 5.66 -5.49 -0.71
N PRO A 101 5.52 -5.57 -2.05
CA PRO A 101 4.39 -6.25 -2.69
C PRO A 101 4.27 -7.72 -2.26
N PHE A 102 5.37 -8.40 -1.96
CA PHE A 102 5.33 -9.80 -1.54
C PHE A 102 4.75 -10.00 -0.14
N ASN A 103 4.73 -8.95 0.68
CA ASN A 103 4.14 -8.99 2.01
C ASN A 103 2.64 -8.65 2.01
N LEU A 104 2.06 -8.33 0.84
CA LEU A 104 0.65 -8.00 0.69
C LEU A 104 -0.08 -9.12 -0.06
N ARG A 105 -1.23 -9.52 0.47
CA ARG A 105 -2.13 -10.50 -0.15
C ARG A 105 -3.47 -9.87 -0.45
N PHE A 106 -4.03 -10.19 -1.62
CA PHE A 106 -5.39 -9.83 -1.96
C PHE A 106 -6.41 -10.60 -1.11
N VAL A 107 -7.25 -9.85 -0.40
CA VAL A 107 -8.41 -10.36 0.34
C VAL A 107 -9.68 -9.74 -0.23
N LYS A 108 -10.74 -10.54 -0.37
CA LYS A 108 -12.05 -9.98 -0.73
C LYS A 108 -12.55 -9.15 0.44
N LYS A 109 -12.93 -7.91 0.16
CA LYS A 109 -13.57 -7.03 1.11
C LYS A 109 -14.92 -7.63 1.46
N SER A 110 -14.99 -8.42 2.53
CA SER A 110 -16.28 -8.85 3.09
C SER A 110 -16.97 -7.58 3.57
N ARG A 111 -18.12 -7.28 2.97
CA ARG A 111 -19.01 -6.22 3.43
C ARG A 111 -19.66 -6.62 4.75
#